data_AF-A0A8R7UZI5-F1
#
_entry.id   AF-A0A8R7UZI5-F1
#
_cell.length_a   1.000
_cell.length_b   1.000
_cell.length_c   1.000
_cell.angle_alpha   90.00
_cell.angle_beta   90.00
_cell.angle_gamma   90.00
#
_symmetry.space_group_name_H-M   'P 1'
#
loop_
_entity.id
_entity.type
_entity.pdbx_description
1 polymer ?
#
loop_
_entity_poly.entity_id
_entity_poly.type
_entity_poly.pdbx_seq_one_letter_code
_entity_poly.pdbx_strand_id
1 'polypeptide(L)'
;MVARHTPLPLLEALLRWRESESPKGAHDASTYQKKLAVECIFSSACIRFAEYCPQEGITEKLWNGLESFVFDWLINADRVVSQVDYPSLVDLRGLLLDHVAQLLGALSRIRFSSVTERFFIELNNRRVDTPVARSETLNIINGMRYLKLGV
;
A
#
# COMPACT_ATOMS: atom_id res chain seq x y z
N MET A 1 -7.64 -25.61 17.79
CA MET A 1 -6.90 -26.05 16.58
C MET A 1 -7.20 -25.02 15.49
N VAL A 2 -6.39 -23.96 15.38
CA VAL A 2 -6.57 -22.97 14.31
C VAL A 2 -6.18 -23.68 13.02
N ALA A 3 -7.10 -23.77 12.06
CA ALA A 3 -6.78 -24.36 10.77
C ALA A 3 -5.51 -23.70 10.25
N ARG A 4 -4.52 -24.50 9.85
CA ARG A 4 -3.37 -24.03 9.06
C ARG A 4 -3.97 -23.54 7.74
N HIS A 5 -4.53 -22.34 7.74
CA HIS A 5 -5.00 -21.69 6.54
C HIS A 5 -3.78 -21.57 5.64
N THR A 6 -3.88 -22.18 4.47
CA THR A 6 -2.89 -22.00 3.43
C THR A 6 -2.88 -20.50 3.09
N PRO A 7 -1.76 -19.81 3.29
CA PRO A 7 -1.70 -18.34 3.19
C PRO A 7 -2.05 -17.87 1.77
N LEU A 8 -1.76 -18.69 0.76
CA LEU A 8 -2.02 -18.40 -0.64
C LEU A 8 -3.53 -18.20 -0.94
N PRO A 9 -4.44 -19.15 -0.68
CA PRO A 9 -5.88 -18.93 -0.86
C PRO A 9 -6.45 -17.71 -0.12
N LEU A 10 -5.94 -17.39 1.07
CA LEU A 10 -6.37 -16.21 1.81
C LEU A 10 -5.97 -14.92 1.08
N LEU A 11 -4.71 -14.81 0.64
CA LEU A 11 -4.24 -13.64 -0.10
C LEU A 11 -4.96 -13.50 -1.45
N GLU A 12 -5.19 -14.62 -2.16
CA GLU A 12 -5.96 -14.62 -3.40
C GLU A 12 -7.40 -14.15 -3.17
N ALA A 13 -8.04 -14.58 -2.08
CA ALA A 13 -9.38 -14.13 -1.72
C ALA A 13 -9.41 -12.63 -1.41
N LEU A 14 -8.41 -12.10 -0.69
CA LEU A 14 -8.29 -10.67 -0.41
C LEU A 14 -8.12 -9.84 -1.70
N LEU A 15 -7.29 -10.32 -2.63
CA LEU A 15 -7.09 -9.66 -3.93
C LEU A 15 -8.38 -9.64 -4.75
N ARG A 16 -9.08 -10.79 -4.83
CA ARG A 16 -10.37 -10.88 -5.52
C ARG A 16 -11.43 -9.98 -4.89
N TRP A 17 -11.48 -9.91 -3.56
CA TRP A 17 -12.38 -9.01 -2.83
C TRP A 17 -12.09 -7.55 -3.13
N ARG A 18 -10.80 -7.16 -3.12
CA ARG A 18 -10.39 -5.79 -3.47
C ARG A 18 -10.84 -5.44 -4.88
N GLU A 19 -10.64 -6.34 -5.84
CA GLU A 19 -11.06 -6.13 -7.24
C GLU A 19 -12.58 -6.04 -7.40
N SER A 20 -13.36 -6.83 -6.65
CA SER A 20 -14.83 -6.80 -6.72
C SER A 20 -15.42 -5.54 -6.08
N GLU A 21 -14.84 -5.07 -4.97
CA GLU A 21 -15.35 -3.91 -4.24
C GLU A 21 -14.83 -2.57 -4.79
N SER A 22 -13.73 -2.59 -5.53
CA SER A 22 -13.18 -1.40 -6.18
C SER A 22 -14.23 -0.78 -7.10
N PRO A 23 -14.62 0.49 -6.86
CA PRO A 23 -15.67 1.11 -7.64
C PRO A 23 -15.25 1.24 -9.11
N LYS A 24 -16.20 1.00 -10.02
CA LYS A 24 -16.04 1.13 -11.46
C LYS A 24 -16.85 2.34 -11.93
N GLY A 25 -16.30 3.16 -12.82
CA GLY A 25 -17.02 4.30 -13.40
C GLY A 25 -16.52 5.67 -12.91
N ALA A 26 -17.45 6.60 -12.73
CA ALA A 26 -17.20 8.04 -12.69
C ALA A 26 -16.20 8.50 -11.60
N HIS A 27 -15.40 9.51 -11.92
CA HIS A 27 -14.45 10.13 -11.01
C HIS A 27 -15.10 11.21 -10.17
N ASP A 28 -16.09 10.84 -9.34
CA ASP A 28 -16.72 11.75 -8.38
C ASP A 28 -16.24 11.49 -6.95
N ALA A 29 -16.55 12.43 -6.04
CA ALA A 29 -16.11 12.36 -4.64
C ALA A 29 -16.59 11.09 -3.93
N SER A 30 -17.80 10.62 -4.22
CA SER A 30 -18.38 9.42 -3.61
C SER A 30 -17.64 8.15 -4.05
N THR A 31 -17.24 8.11 -5.31
CA THR A 31 -16.48 7.03 -5.91
C THR A 31 -15.07 6.98 -5.34
N TYR A 32 -14.41 8.14 -5.19
CA TYR A 32 -13.11 8.20 -4.55
C TYR A 32 -13.16 7.85 -3.06
N GLN A 33 -14.20 8.28 -2.34
CA GLN A 33 -14.42 7.88 -0.95
C GLN A 33 -14.54 6.36 -0.82
N LYS A 34 -15.38 5.72 -1.67
CA LYS A 34 -15.51 4.25 -1.68
C LYS A 34 -14.17 3.59 -2.03
N LYS A 35 -13.45 4.09 -3.02
CA LYS A 35 -12.12 3.57 -3.38
C LYS A 35 -11.16 3.61 -2.19
N LEU A 36 -10.99 4.78 -1.56
CA LEU A 36 -10.10 4.91 -0.41
C LEU A 36 -10.50 3.99 0.76
N ALA A 37 -11.80 3.82 1.01
CA ALA A 37 -12.30 2.92 2.04
C ALA A 37 -11.94 1.44 1.76
N VAL A 38 -12.15 0.97 0.52
CA VAL A 38 -11.77 -0.38 0.10
C VAL A 38 -10.27 -0.61 0.29
N GLU A 39 -9.46 0.36 -0.10
CA GLU A 39 -8.00 0.28 -0.03
C GLU A 39 -7.50 0.31 1.42
N CYS A 40 -8.19 1.02 2.32
CA CYS A 40 -7.89 1.00 3.76
C CYS A 40 -8.15 -0.39 4.35
N ILE A 41 -9.30 -0.98 4.04
CA ILE A 41 -9.66 -2.32 4.53
C ILE A 41 -8.69 -3.37 3.98
N PHE A 42 -8.37 -3.28 2.68
CA PHE A 42 -7.40 -4.17 2.04
C PHE A 42 -6.02 -4.03 2.69
N SER A 43 -5.52 -2.80 2.89
CA SER A 43 -4.22 -2.55 3.52
C SER A 43 -4.17 -3.11 4.94
N SER A 44 -5.21 -2.89 5.75
CA SER A 44 -5.34 -3.46 7.10
C SER A 44 -5.30 -4.99 7.09
N ALA A 45 -6.04 -5.64 6.18
CA ALA A 45 -6.01 -7.09 6.03
C ALA A 45 -4.63 -7.60 5.59
N CYS A 46 -3.97 -6.91 4.66
CA CYS A 46 -2.62 -7.26 4.20
C CYS A 46 -1.55 -7.08 5.29
N ILE A 47 -1.70 -6.09 6.19
CA ILE A 47 -0.81 -5.95 7.36
C ILE A 47 -0.93 -7.20 8.23
N ARG A 48 -2.17 -7.59 8.59
CA ARG A 48 -2.40 -8.79 9.41
C ARG A 48 -1.93 -10.06 8.72
N PHE A 49 -2.12 -10.14 7.40
CA PHE A 49 -1.60 -11.23 6.59
C PHE A 49 -0.07 -11.31 6.70
N ALA A 50 0.64 -10.22 6.43
CA ALA A 50 2.10 -10.17 6.47
C ALA A 50 2.66 -10.41 7.89
N GLU A 51 1.98 -9.98 8.94
CA GLU A 51 2.44 -10.13 10.32
C GLU A 51 2.24 -11.54 10.89
N TYR A 52 1.18 -12.25 10.48
CA TYR A 52 0.74 -13.47 11.19
C TYR A 52 0.60 -14.71 10.31
N CYS A 53 0.54 -14.58 8.99
CA CYS A 53 0.43 -15.75 8.13
C CYS A 53 1.81 -16.36 7.82
N PRO A 54 1.91 -17.69 7.75
CA PRO A 54 3.10 -18.35 7.21
C PRO A 54 3.40 -17.83 5.80
N GLN A 55 4.68 -17.73 5.44
CA GLN A 55 5.11 -17.16 4.16
C GLN A 55 5.24 -18.24 3.08
N GLU A 56 5.26 -19.50 3.49
CA GLU A 56 5.42 -20.66 2.64
C GLU A 56 4.30 -20.76 1.60
N GLY A 57 4.69 -20.92 0.34
CA GLY A 57 3.76 -21.07 -0.78
C GLY A 57 3.23 -19.76 -1.38
N ILE A 58 3.65 -18.60 -0.86
CA ILE A 58 3.38 -17.32 -1.54
C ILE A 58 4.39 -17.11 -2.66
N THR A 59 3.88 -16.82 -3.86
CA THR A 59 4.72 -16.62 -5.05
C THR A 59 5.37 -15.23 -5.06
N GLU A 60 6.54 -15.12 -5.68
CA GLU A 60 7.21 -13.83 -5.92
C GLU A 60 6.30 -12.82 -6.63
N LYS A 61 5.44 -13.29 -7.55
CA LYS A 61 4.46 -12.44 -8.24
C LYS A 61 3.50 -11.76 -7.26
N LEU A 62 3.02 -12.48 -6.25
CA LEU A 62 2.10 -11.94 -5.25
C LEU A 62 2.82 -10.96 -4.31
N TRP A 63 4.05 -11.28 -3.90
CA TRP A 63 4.86 -10.36 -3.11
C TRP A 63 5.15 -9.06 -3.85
N ASN A 64 5.60 -9.15 -5.09
CA ASN A 64 5.85 -7.99 -5.95
C ASN A 64 4.56 -7.19 -6.20
N GLY A 65 3.41 -7.86 -6.25
CA GLY A 65 2.10 -7.22 -6.33
C GLY A 65 1.78 -6.37 -5.09
N LEU A 66 2.02 -6.91 -3.89
CA LEU A 66 1.83 -6.17 -2.63
C LEU A 66 2.82 -5.00 -2.49
N GLU A 67 4.09 -5.21 -2.83
CA GLU A 67 5.07 -4.13 -2.85
C GLU A 67 4.66 -3.03 -3.85
N SER A 68 4.20 -3.41 -5.05
CA SER A 68 3.74 -2.45 -6.05
C SER A 68 2.52 -1.66 -5.60
N PHE A 69 1.54 -2.33 -5.01
CA PHE A 69 0.39 -1.68 -4.39
C PHE A 69 0.82 -0.60 -3.38
N VAL A 70 1.78 -0.92 -2.51
CA VAL A 70 2.26 0.02 -1.49
C VAL A 70 2.94 1.24 -2.12
N PHE A 71 3.89 1.01 -3.03
CA PHE A 71 4.62 2.12 -3.67
C PHE A 71 3.70 2.96 -4.56
N ASP A 72 2.75 2.35 -5.27
CA ASP A 72 1.81 3.06 -6.12
C ASP A 72 1.00 4.07 -5.31
N TRP A 73 0.57 3.73 -4.08
CA TRP A 73 -0.13 4.65 -3.19
C TRP A 73 0.80 5.72 -2.60
N LEU A 74 1.97 5.34 -2.09
CA LEU A 74 2.92 6.31 -1.52
C LEU A 74 3.32 7.38 -2.56
N ILE A 75 3.46 6.97 -3.82
CA ILE A 75 3.85 7.86 -4.93
C ILE A 75 2.64 8.62 -5.47
N ASN A 76 1.56 7.94 -5.81
CA ASN A 76 0.53 8.52 -6.68
C ASN A 76 -0.71 9.00 -5.92
N ALA A 77 -0.78 8.92 -4.58
CA ALA A 77 -2.00 9.24 -3.83
C ALA A 77 -2.62 10.60 -4.20
N ASP A 78 -1.82 11.65 -4.35
CA ASP A 78 -2.32 12.99 -4.72
C ASP A 78 -2.81 13.06 -6.18
N ARG A 79 -2.22 12.27 -7.07
CA ARG A 79 -2.68 12.14 -8.46
C ARG A 79 -3.96 11.33 -8.58
N VAL A 80 -4.11 10.32 -7.71
CA VAL A 80 -5.29 9.44 -7.69
C VAL A 80 -6.48 10.16 -7.05
N VAL A 81 -6.25 10.82 -5.92
CA VAL A 81 -7.25 11.63 -5.21
C VAL A 81 -6.64 12.97 -4.87
N SER A 82 -6.90 13.97 -5.72
CA SER A 82 -6.41 15.35 -5.58
C SER A 82 -6.95 15.98 -4.30
N GLN A 83 -6.06 16.55 -3.50
CA GLN A 83 -6.44 17.33 -2.32
C GLN A 83 -7.11 18.65 -2.65
N VAL A 84 -6.83 19.19 -3.83
CA VAL A 84 -7.40 20.47 -4.29
C VAL A 84 -8.83 20.25 -4.77
N ASP A 85 -9.05 19.18 -5.54
CA ASP A 85 -10.36 18.88 -6.12
C ASP A 85 -11.28 18.18 -5.10
N TYR A 86 -10.72 17.43 -4.16
CA TYR A 86 -11.46 16.66 -3.16
C TYR A 86 -10.95 16.92 -1.73
N PRO A 87 -11.06 18.16 -1.21
CA PRO A 87 -10.55 18.50 0.12
C PRO A 87 -11.23 17.70 1.24
N SER A 88 -12.49 17.27 1.04
CA SER A 88 -13.23 16.44 2.00
C SER A 88 -12.66 15.02 2.16
N LEU A 89 -11.77 14.57 1.26
CA LEU A 89 -11.19 13.22 1.28
C LEU A 89 -9.75 13.19 1.83
N VAL A 90 -9.19 14.34 2.21
CA VAL A 90 -7.79 14.46 2.66
C VAL A 90 -7.51 13.55 3.86
N ASP A 91 -8.39 13.54 4.87
CA ASP A 91 -8.20 12.73 6.07
C ASP A 91 -8.25 11.24 5.77
N LEU A 92 -9.20 10.80 4.93
CA LEU A 92 -9.33 9.40 4.54
C LEU A 92 -8.13 8.93 3.71
N ARG A 93 -7.62 9.79 2.83
CA ARG A 93 -6.38 9.53 2.07
C ARG A 93 -5.17 9.47 3.00
N GLY A 94 -5.10 10.35 4.00
CA GLY A 94 -4.05 10.32 5.03
C GLY A 94 -4.05 9.01 5.82
N LEU A 95 -5.23 8.54 6.22
CA LEU A 95 -5.39 7.23 6.86
C LEU A 95 -4.91 6.08 5.98
N LEU A 96 -5.26 6.10 4.68
CA LEU A 96 -4.76 5.10 3.73
C LEU A 96 -3.24 5.12 3.63
N LEU A 97 -2.63 6.31 3.47
CA LEU A 97 -1.18 6.45 3.38
C LEU A 97 -0.48 5.93 4.64
N ASP A 98 -1.05 6.13 5.82
CA ASP A 98 -0.51 5.56 7.05
C ASP A 98 -0.61 4.03 7.08
N HIS A 99 -1.76 3.44 6.70
CA HIS A 99 -1.88 1.98 6.60
C HIS A 99 -0.92 1.39 5.56
N VAL A 100 -0.78 2.03 4.40
CA VAL A 100 0.15 1.60 3.35
C VAL A 100 1.60 1.66 3.85
N ALA A 101 1.95 2.70 4.59
CA ALA A 101 3.26 2.83 5.22
C ALA A 101 3.50 1.75 6.30
N GLN A 102 2.49 1.43 7.11
CA GLN A 102 2.56 0.29 8.05
C GLN A 102 2.71 -1.06 7.33
N LEU A 103 2.02 -1.24 6.19
CA LEU A 103 2.14 -2.43 5.35
C LEU A 103 3.56 -2.55 4.78
N LEU A 104 4.17 -1.46 4.32
CA LEU A 104 5.58 -1.45 3.91
C LEU A 104 6.49 -1.99 5.03
N GLY A 105 6.23 -1.55 6.27
CA GLY A 105 6.96 -2.02 7.45
C GLY A 105 6.73 -3.49 7.80
N ALA A 106 5.52 -4.00 7.58
CA ALA A 106 5.22 -5.42 7.73
C ALA A 106 5.95 -6.25 6.66
N LEU A 107 5.90 -5.80 5.39
CA LEU A 107 6.59 -6.44 4.27
C LEU A 107 8.12 -6.40 4.44
N SER A 108 8.69 -5.33 4.99
CA SER A 108 10.14 -5.22 5.15
C SER A 108 10.73 -6.27 6.08
N ARG A 109 9.95 -6.81 7.03
CA ARG A 109 10.39 -7.92 7.88
C ARG A 109 10.59 -9.22 7.10
N ILE A 110 9.86 -9.36 5.99
CA ILE A 110 9.85 -10.55 5.13
C ILE A 110 10.80 -10.37 3.96
N ARG A 111 10.80 -9.17 3.38
CA ARG A 111 11.39 -8.85 2.07
C ARG A 111 12.24 -7.59 2.13
N PHE A 112 13.07 -7.48 3.17
CA PHE A 112 13.85 -6.28 3.46
C PHE A 112 14.62 -5.77 2.23
N SER A 113 15.38 -6.64 1.56
CA SER A 113 16.21 -6.25 0.41
C SER A 113 15.37 -5.71 -0.75
N SER A 114 14.30 -6.41 -1.16
CA SER A 114 13.42 -5.98 -2.25
C SER A 114 12.78 -4.63 -1.97
N VAL A 115 12.22 -4.48 -0.76
CA VAL A 115 11.53 -3.26 -0.32
C VAL A 115 12.49 -2.08 -0.24
N THR A 116 13.69 -2.28 0.32
CA THR A 116 14.67 -1.19 0.47
C THR A 116 15.33 -0.81 -0.84
N GLU A 117 15.61 -1.77 -1.73
CA GLU A 117 16.10 -1.48 -3.07
C GLU A 117 15.12 -0.60 -3.84
N ARG A 118 13.84 -1.00 -3.88
CA ARG A 118 12.80 -0.20 -4.53
C ARG A 118 12.66 1.17 -3.89
N PHE A 119 12.73 1.24 -2.57
CA PHE A 119 12.71 2.51 -1.85
C PHE A 119 13.80 3.48 -2.35
N PHE A 120 15.06 3.03 -2.43
CA PHE A 120 16.16 3.88 -2.89
C PHE A 120 16.02 4.29 -4.35
N ILE A 121 15.54 3.39 -5.22
CA ILE A 121 15.26 3.69 -6.62
C ILE A 121 14.24 4.82 -6.71
N GLU A 122 13.11 4.71 -6.02
CA GLU A 122 12.04 5.70 -6.09
C GLU A 122 12.46 7.06 -5.50
N LEU A 123 13.25 7.06 -4.42
CA LEU A 123 13.79 8.29 -3.86
C LEU A 123 14.77 8.98 -4.84
N ASN A 124 15.65 8.20 -5.47
CA ASN A 124 16.62 8.73 -6.43
C ASN A 124 15.95 9.33 -7.67
N ASN A 125 14.86 8.71 -8.15
CA ASN A 125 14.10 9.20 -9.29
C ASN A 125 13.40 10.55 -9.04
N ARG A 126 13.24 10.96 -7.77
CA ARG A 126 12.50 12.16 -7.36
C ARG A 126 13.37 13.27 -6.78
N ARG A 127 14.69 13.23 -7.04
CA ARG A 127 15.62 14.28 -6.61
C ARG A 127 15.36 15.66 -7.23
N VAL A 128 14.55 15.76 -8.28
CA VAL A 128 14.20 17.03 -8.92
C VAL A 128 13.19 17.79 -8.06
N ASP A 129 13.53 19.00 -7.65
CA ASP A 129 12.70 19.82 -6.76
C ASP A 129 11.53 20.47 -7.52
N THR A 130 10.45 19.72 -7.67
CA THR A 130 9.13 20.24 -8.09
C THR A 130 8.12 20.06 -6.95
N PRO A 131 7.07 20.90 -6.85
CA PRO A 131 6.06 20.75 -5.80
C PRO A 131 5.44 19.34 -5.74
N VAL A 132 5.19 18.75 -6.90
CA VAL A 132 4.68 17.37 -7.02
C VAL A 132 5.71 16.37 -6.50
N ALA A 133 6.95 16.41 -7.00
CA ALA A 133 8.00 15.50 -6.56
C ALA A 133 8.30 15.64 -5.05
N ARG A 134 8.12 16.82 -4.46
CA ARG A 134 8.28 17.05 -3.02
C ARG A 134 7.22 16.33 -2.21
N SER A 135 5.95 16.40 -2.59
CA SER A 135 4.86 15.65 -1.94
C SER A 135 5.10 14.13 -2.02
N GLU A 136 5.47 13.64 -3.20
CA GLU A 136 5.81 12.23 -3.43
C GLU A 136 7.01 11.80 -2.56
N THR A 137 8.06 12.62 -2.50
CA THR A 137 9.25 12.37 -1.67
C THR A 137 8.90 12.31 -0.19
N LEU A 138 8.07 13.23 0.31
CA LEU A 138 7.63 13.24 1.70
C LEU A 138 6.82 11.99 2.06
N ASN A 139 5.92 11.54 1.17
CA ASN A 139 5.15 10.32 1.39
C ASN A 139 6.05 9.06 1.40
N ILE A 140 7.02 8.99 0.49
CA ILE A 140 8.04 7.93 0.45
C ILE A 140 8.84 7.92 1.77
N ILE A 141 9.37 9.07 2.20
CA ILE A 141 10.10 9.21 3.47
C ILE A 141 9.21 8.81 4.66
N ASN A 142 7.94 9.20 4.66
CA ASN A 142 6.99 8.81 5.70
C ASN A 142 6.80 7.28 5.75
N GLY A 143 6.84 6.60 4.59
CA GLY A 143 6.91 5.14 4.50
C GLY A 143 8.10 4.53 5.23
N MET A 144 9.28 5.13 5.11
CA MET A 144 10.52 4.60 5.73
C MET A 144 10.42 4.42 7.24
N ARG A 145 9.66 5.29 7.92
CA ARG A 145 9.58 5.29 9.39
C ARG A 145 9.10 3.96 9.95
N TYR A 146 8.41 3.17 9.13
CA TYR A 146 7.88 1.87 9.50
C TYR A 146 8.78 0.71 9.08
N LEU A 147 9.87 0.93 8.34
CA LEU A 147 10.80 -0.13 7.96
C LEU A 147 11.41 -0.76 9.21
N LYS A 148 11.32 -2.09 9.27
CA LYS A 148 11.85 -2.92 10.34
C LYS A 148 12.88 -3.88 9.75
N LEU A 149 14.04 -3.94 10.40
CA LEU A 149 15.03 -4.98 10.18
C LEU A 149 14.45 -6.30 10.72
N GLY A 150 14.59 -7.38 9.96
CA GLY A 150 14.28 -8.73 10.48
C GLY A 150 15.21 -9.04 11.66
N VAL A 151 14.64 -9.52 12.77
CA VAL A 151 15.38 -10.05 13.93
C VAL A 151 15.30 -11.55 13.86
#